data_AF-A0A962AW46-F1
#
_entry.id   AF-A0A962AW46-F1
#
_cell.length_a   1.000
_cell.length_b   1.000
_cell.length_c   1.000
_cell.angle_alpha   90.00
_cell.angle_beta   90.00
_cell.angle_gamma   90.00
#
_symmetry.space_group_name_H-M   'P 1'
#
loop_
_entity.id
_entity.type
_entity.pdbx_description
1 polymer ?
#
loop_
_entity_poly.entity_id
_entity_poly.type
_entity_poly.pdbx_seq_one_letter_code
_entity_poly.pdbx_strand_id
1 'polypeptide(L)'
;MLIVFLAITALMVLSTSGRHIVPTRLQAAAEMAYEFVASTVRDTAGNAGMRFFPFVFSVFMFVLFSNLIGLIPGAFTVTSQIIVTFAFAAFI
;
A
#
# COMPACT_ATOMS: atom_id res chain seq x y z
N MET A 1 7.97 1.50 11.71
CA MET A 1 8.40 1.22 10.32
C MET A 1 8.58 -0.27 10.03
N LEU A 2 9.38 -1.02 10.80
CA LEU A 2 9.55 -2.47 10.57
C LEU A 2 8.22 -3.25 10.57
N ILE A 3 7.34 -2.99 11.54
CA ILE A 3 6.03 -3.65 11.63
C ILE A 3 5.17 -3.38 10.39
N VAL A 4 5.15 -2.14 9.92
CA VAL A 4 4.42 -1.73 8.70
C VAL A 4 4.97 -2.48 7.48
N PHE A 5 6.29 -2.51 7.33
CA PHE A 5 6.96 -3.21 6.24
C PHE A 5 6.66 -4.72 6.24
N LEU A 6 6.74 -5.36 7.42
CA LEU A 6 6.42 -6.77 7.58
C LEU A 6 4.94 -7.06 7.30
N ALA A 7 4.03 -6.19 7.75
CA ALA A 7 2.60 -6.33 7.51
C ALA A 7 2.26 -6.28 6.01
N ILE A 8 2.84 -5.31 5.28
CA ILE A 8 2.65 -5.19 3.82
C ILE A 8 3.22 -6.41 3.10
N THR A 9 4.44 -6.80 3.46
CA THR A 9 5.11 -7.98 2.85
C THR A 9 4.31 -9.25 3.10
N ALA A 10 3.86 -9.46 4.35
CA ALA A 10 3.04 -10.60 4.71
C ALA A 10 1.72 -10.60 3.93
N LEU A 11 1.01 -9.47 3.87
CA LEU A 11 -0.24 -9.37 3.10
C LEU A 11 -0.03 -9.73 1.63
N MET A 12 0.98 -9.16 0.98
CA MET A 12 1.24 -9.40 -0.45
C MET A 12 1.70 -10.83 -0.75
N VAL A 13 2.58 -11.40 0.09
CA VAL A 13 3.09 -12.77 -0.09
C VAL A 13 2.00 -13.81 0.20
N LEU A 14 1.22 -13.62 1.27
CA LEU A 14 0.15 -14.56 1.66
C LEU A 14 -1.06 -14.48 0.72
N SER A 15 -1.36 -13.31 0.16
CA SER A 15 -2.45 -13.17 -0.82
C SER A 15 -2.09 -13.76 -2.19
N THR A 16 -0.82 -13.70 -2.59
CA THR A 16 -0.39 -14.12 -3.94
C THR A 16 0.06 -15.58 -4.01
N SER A 17 0.25 -16.27 -2.89
CA SER A 17 0.83 -17.63 -2.84
C SER A 17 -0.12 -18.73 -3.35
N GLY A 18 -1.44 -18.59 -3.19
CA GLY A 18 -2.42 -19.62 -3.56
C GLY A 18 -2.83 -19.63 -5.04
N ARG A 19 -2.72 -18.48 -5.74
CA ARG A 19 -3.14 -18.27 -7.15
C ARG A 19 -4.45 -19.01 -7.52
N HIS A 20 -5.46 -18.92 -6.65
CA HIS A 20 -6.72 -19.60 -6.89
C HIS A 20 -7.57 -18.82 -7.90
N ILE A 21 -8.29 -19.54 -8.78
CA ILE A 21 -9.21 -18.95 -9.76
C ILE A 21 -10.42 -18.31 -9.05
N VAL A 22 -10.90 -18.93 -7.97
CA VAL A 22 -11.87 -18.32 -7.07
C VAL A 22 -11.09 -17.71 -5.90
N PRO A 23 -11.09 -16.38 -5.74
CA PRO A 23 -10.23 -15.72 -4.77
C PRO A 23 -10.65 -16.02 -3.34
N THR A 24 -9.66 -16.28 -2.48
CA THR A 24 -9.88 -16.34 -1.03
C THR A 24 -10.10 -14.93 -0.47
N ARG A 25 -10.61 -14.80 0.76
CA ARG A 25 -10.90 -13.48 1.37
C ARG A 25 -9.69 -12.55 1.39
N LEU A 26 -8.49 -13.08 1.63
CA LEU A 26 -7.24 -12.30 1.67
C LEU A 26 -6.77 -11.92 0.27
N GLN A 27 -6.88 -12.84 -0.69
CA GLN A 27 -6.60 -12.58 -2.10
C GLN A 27 -7.52 -11.49 -2.64
N ALA A 28 -8.84 -11.58 -2.37
CA ALA A 28 -9.81 -10.57 -2.76
C ALA A 28 -9.48 -9.18 -2.19
N ALA A 29 -9.06 -9.10 -0.92
CA ALA A 29 -8.65 -7.83 -0.31
C ALA A 29 -7.43 -7.21 -1.01
N ALA A 30 -6.44 -8.02 -1.37
CA ALA A 30 -5.26 -7.56 -2.10
C ALA A 30 -5.59 -7.16 -3.56
N GLU A 31 -6.44 -7.93 -4.23
CA GLU A 31 -6.91 -7.64 -5.59
C GLU A 31 -7.71 -6.33 -5.63
N MET A 32 -8.62 -6.11 -4.67
CA MET A 32 -9.36 -4.85 -4.54
C MET A 32 -8.43 -3.66 -4.33
N ALA A 33 -7.41 -3.78 -3.47
CA ALA A 33 -6.43 -2.71 -3.26
C ALA A 33 -5.60 -2.43 -4.53
N TYR A 34 -5.19 -3.49 -5.24
CA TYR A 34 -4.47 -3.36 -6.51
C TYR A 34 -5.33 -2.63 -7.55
N GLU A 35 -6.56 -3.08 -7.75
CA GLU A 35 -7.47 -2.52 -8.76
C GLU A 35 -7.85 -1.08 -8.44
N PHE A 36 -8.09 -0.75 -7.16
CA PHE A 36 -8.34 0.62 -6.70
C PHE A 36 -7.19 1.57 -7.04
N VAL A 37 -5.95 1.17 -6.77
CA VAL A 37 -4.79 2.02 -7.10
C VAL A 37 -4.59 2.08 -8.62
N ALA A 38 -4.77 0.96 -9.33
CA ALA A 38 -4.56 0.90 -10.78
C ALA A 38 -5.58 1.75 -11.55
N SER A 39 -6.86 1.74 -11.15
CA SER A 39 -7.88 2.60 -11.73
C SER A 39 -7.59 4.07 -11.42
N THR A 40 -7.26 4.40 -10.17
CA THR A 40 -6.91 5.77 -9.76
C THR A 40 -5.74 6.34 -10.58
N VAL A 41 -4.66 5.56 -10.78
CA VAL A 41 -3.52 5.98 -11.60
C VAL A 41 -3.90 6.14 -13.06
N ARG A 42 -4.73 5.23 -13.60
CA ARG A 42 -5.16 5.28 -15.00
C ARG A 42 -6.07 6.47 -15.28
N ASP A 43 -6.97 6.78 -14.36
CA ASP A 43 -7.93 7.88 -14.52
C ASP A 43 -7.25 9.23 -14.36
N THR A 44 -6.20 9.32 -13.54
CA THR A 44 -5.48 10.59 -13.27
C THR A 44 -4.32 10.85 -14.23
N ALA A 45 -3.52 9.84 -14.56
CA ALA A 45 -2.28 9.97 -15.34
C ALA A 45 -2.33 9.24 -16.70
N GLY A 46 -3.45 8.58 -17.03
CA GLY A 46 -3.61 7.83 -18.27
C GLY A 46 -2.76 6.56 -18.35
N ASN A 47 -2.80 5.89 -19.50
CA ASN A 47 -2.02 4.66 -19.73
C ASN A 47 -0.49 4.88 -19.66
N ALA A 48 0.00 6.06 -20.05
CA ALA A 48 1.42 6.40 -19.93
C ALA A 48 1.87 6.49 -18.46
N GLY A 49 0.98 6.95 -17.57
CA GLY A 49 1.20 7.02 -16.13
C GLY A 49 1.32 5.67 -15.43
N MET A 50 0.84 4.58 -16.04
CA MET A 50 0.95 3.23 -15.48
C MET A 50 2.41 2.77 -15.29
N ARG A 51 3.39 3.41 -15.94
CA ARG A 51 4.82 3.17 -15.65
C ARG A 51 5.19 3.48 -14.19
N PHE A 52 4.50 4.42 -13.56
CA PHE A 52 4.71 4.82 -12.17
C PHE A 52 3.83 4.03 -11.18
N PHE A 53 2.97 3.13 -11.67
CA PHE A 53 2.07 2.35 -10.82
C PHE A 53 2.79 1.63 -9.65
N PRO A 54 3.94 0.93 -9.85
CA PRO A 54 4.60 0.24 -8.74
C PRO A 54 5.01 1.18 -7.60
N PHE A 55 5.41 2.41 -7.94
CA PHE A 55 5.79 3.44 -6.98
C PHE A 55 4.57 3.96 -6.23
N VAL A 56 3.51 4.36 -6.95
CA VAL A 56 2.26 4.85 -6.36
C VAL A 56 1.64 3.80 -5.45
N PHE A 57 1.59 2.54 -5.88
CA PHE A 57 1.09 1.41 -5.10
C PHE A 57 1.88 1.22 -3.81
N SER A 58 3.21 1.31 -3.87
CA SER A 58 4.07 1.16 -2.69
C SER A 58 3.85 2.27 -1.67
N VAL A 59 3.77 3.53 -2.12
CA VAL A 59 3.47 4.69 -1.25
C VAL A 59 2.08 4.57 -0.63
N PHE A 60 1.07 4.21 -1.44
CA PHE A 60 -0.30 4.00 -0.97
C PHE A 60 -0.36 2.94 0.14
N MET A 61 0.21 1.75 -0.11
CA MET A 61 0.22 0.66 0.86
C MET A 61 0.98 1.04 2.13
N PHE A 62 2.11 1.73 2.01
CA PHE A 62 2.87 2.20 3.16
C PHE A 62 2.06 3.15 4.05
N VAL A 63 1.45 4.17 3.44
CA VAL A 63 0.66 5.17 4.16
C VAL A 63 -0.58 4.54 4.78
N LEU A 64 -1.29 3.69 4.03
CA LEU A 64 -2.49 2.98 4.51
C LEU A 64 -2.19 2.15 5.78
N PHE A 65 -1.19 1.27 5.73
CA PHE A 65 -0.85 0.42 6.88
C PHE A 65 -0.27 1.22 8.04
N SER A 66 0.52 2.26 7.77
CA SER A 66 1.02 3.15 8.81
C SER A 66 -0.12 3.82 9.58
N ASN A 67 -1.15 4.29 8.87
CA ASN A 67 -2.30 4.92 9.49
C ASN A 67 -3.23 3.92 10.19
N LEU A 68 -3.44 2.72 9.62
CA LEU A 68 -4.25 1.68 10.27
C LEU A 68 -3.61 1.18 11.57
N ILE A 69 -2.30 0.93 11.57
CA ILE A 69 -1.57 0.55 12.80
C ILE A 69 -1.58 1.71 13.81
N GLY A 70 -1.51 2.95 13.32
CA GLY A 70 -1.62 4.15 14.15
C GLY A 70 -2.93 4.30 14.91
N LEU A 71 -4.00 3.62 14.49
CA LEU A 71 -5.29 3.61 15.20
C LEU A 71 -5.25 2.75 16.48
N ILE A 72 -4.28 1.84 16.61
CA ILE A 72 -4.17 0.96 17.77
C ILE A 72 -3.71 1.78 18.99
N PRO A 73 -4.46 1.78 20.11
CA PRO A 73 -4.05 2.47 21.32
C PRO A 73 -2.67 2.00 21.79
N GLY A 74 -1.74 2.95 21.98
CA GLY A 74 -0.35 2.66 22.38
C GLY A 74 0.60 2.35 21.22
N ALA A 75 0.12 2.28 19.97
CA ALA A 75 1.00 2.18 18.81
C ALA A 75 1.57 3.55 18.42
N PHE A 76 2.85 3.57 18.02
CA PHE A 76 3.49 4.79 17.54
C PHE A 76 3.16 5.05 16.07
N THR A 77 2.62 6.24 15.77
CA THR A 77 2.30 6.70 14.43
C THR A 77 3.53 7.18 13.68
N VAL A 78 3.95 6.40 12.67
CA VAL A 78 5.11 6.74 11.82
C VAL A 78 4.88 8.07 11.07
N THR A 79 3.63 8.36 10.71
CA THR A 79 3.22 9.59 10.00
C THR A 79 3.24 10.85 10.87
N SER A 80 3.37 10.74 12.19
CA SER A 80 3.50 11.91 13.08
C SER A 80 4.89 12.53 13.06
N GLN A 81 5.88 11.86 12.47
CA GLN A 81 7.21 12.42 12.29
C GLN A 81 7.27 13.24 11.00
N ILE A 82 7.42 14.57 11.14
CA ILE A 82 7.52 15.49 9.99
C ILE A 82 8.62 15.07 9.02
N ILE A 83 9.74 14.53 9.52
CA ILE A 83 10.85 14.10 8.67
C ILE A 83 10.46 12.99 7.70
N VAL A 84 9.52 12.11 8.07
CA VAL A 84 9.05 11.02 7.21
C VAL A 84 8.19 11.58 6.08
N THR A 85 7.23 12.46 6.41
CA THR A 85 6.37 13.11 5.41
C THR A 85 7.18 14.00 4.47
N PHE A 86 8.14 14.75 5.02
CA PHE A 86 9.05 15.57 4.24
C PHE A 86 9.93 14.75 3.30
N ALA A 87 10.48 13.61 3.77
CA ALA A 87 11.29 12.73 2.95
C ALA A 87 10.51 12.18 1.75
N PHE A 88 9.24 11.79 1.93
CA PHE A 88 8.40 11.38 0.80
C PHE A 88 8.11 12.53 -0.16
N ALA A 89 7.83 13.72 0.36
CA ALA A 89 7.56 14.90 -0.46
C ALA A 89 8.79 15.37 -1.25
N ALA A 90 10.00 15.27 -0.69
CA ALA A 90 11.23 15.69 -1.34
C ALA A 90 11.78 14.64 -2.34
N PHE A 91 11.37 13.38 -2.20
CA PHE A 91 11.77 12.30 -3.09
C PHE A 91 10.92 12.23 -4.38
N ILE A 92 9.69 12.75 -4.32
CA ILE A 92 8.75 12.86 -5.45
C ILE A 92 9.01 14.17 -6.20
#